data_AF-A0A842LSI9-F1
#
_entry.id   AF-A0A842LSI9-F1
#
_cell.length_a   1.000
_cell.length_b   1.000
_cell.length_c   1.000
_cell.angle_alpha   90.00
_cell.angle_beta   90.00
_cell.angle_gamma   90.00
#
_symmetry.space_group_name_H-M   'P 1'
#
loop_
_entity.id
_entity.type
_entity.pdbx_description
1 polymer ?
#
loop_
_entity_poly.entity_id
_entity_poly.type
_entity_poly.pdbx_seq_one_letter_code
_entity_poly.pdbx_strand_id
1 'polypeptide(L)' 'MKIEKEAEKILEEFSRALEEVPELEETYYIVDNLNRTREDEEEKTEPGKILRNAPVDDDGNIVVERGEWTQ' A
#
# COMPACT_ATOMS: atom_id res chain seq x y z
N MET A 1 -24.81 6.00 9.03
CA MET A 1 -26.00 6.12 8.16
C MET A 1 -25.69 6.38 6.68
N LYS A 2 -25.14 7.54 6.22
CA LYS A 2 -24.87 7.71 4.77
C LYS A 2 -23.72 6.81 4.27
N ILE A 3 -22.59 6.84 4.98
CA ILE A 3 -21.40 6.02 4.70
C ILE A 3 -21.74 4.52 4.76
N GLU A 4 -22.51 4.13 5.77
CA GLU A 4 -22.97 2.75 5.98
C GLU A 4 -23.80 2.23 4.81
N LYS A 5 -24.78 3.00 4.34
CA LYS A 5 -25.60 2.65 3.16
C LYS A 5 -24.79 2.59 1.87
N GLU A 6 -23.81 3.48 1.72
CA GLU A 6 -22.91 3.45 0.56
C GLU A 6 -22.01 2.21 0.61
N ALA A 7 -21.52 1.82 1.79
CA ALA A 7 -20.74 0.59 1.97
C ALA A 7 -21.56 -0.68 1.70
N GLU A 8 -22.80 -0.75 2.20
CA GLU A 8 -23.72 -1.87 1.91
C GLU A 8 -23.96 -2.03 0.42
N LYS A 9 -24.21 -0.91 -0.28
CA LYS A 9 -24.40 -0.93 -1.74
C LYS A 9 -23.17 -1.46 -2.48
N ILE A 10 -21.98 -1.06 -2.07
CA ILE A 10 -20.73 -1.55 -2.68
C ILE A 10 -20.57 -3.06 -2.45
N LEU A 11 -20.89 -3.55 -1.24
CA LEU A 11 -20.80 -4.96 -0.91
C LEU A 11 -21.79 -5.80 -1.71
N GLU A 12 -23.04 -5.35 -1.87
CA GLU A 12 -24.05 -6.04 -2.68
C GLU A 12 -23.66 -6.10 -4.16
N GLU A 13 -23.22 -4.98 -4.74
CA GLU A 13 -22.80 -4.94 -6.15
C GLU A 13 -21.58 -5.83 -6.38
N PHE A 14 -20.62 -5.85 -5.45
CA PHE A 14 -19.44 -6.69 -5.54
C PHE A 14 -19.77 -8.18 -5.38
N SER A 15 -20.61 -8.54 -4.41
CA SER A 15 -21.06 -9.92 -4.20
C SER A 15 -21.76 -10.47 -5.44
N ARG A 16 -22.64 -9.68 -6.05
CA ARG A 16 -23.36 -10.08 -7.26
C ARG A 16 -22.44 -10.27 -8.46
N ALA A 17 -21.42 -9.44 -8.61
CA ALA A 17 -20.44 -9.59 -9.69
C ALA A 17 -19.58 -10.85 -9.53
N LEU A 18 -19.31 -11.28 -8.30
CA LEU A 18 -18.53 -12.49 -8.01
C LEU A 18 -19.29 -13.79 -8.29
N GLU A 19 -20.63 -13.79 -8.30
CA GLU A 19 -21.43 -14.98 -8.64
C GLU A 19 -21.13 -15.53 -10.05
N GLU A 20 -20.72 -14.66 -10.97
CA GLU A 20 -20.36 -15.02 -12.34
C GLU A 20 -18.89 -15.47 -12.49
N VAL A 21 -18.06 -15.26 -11.47
CA VAL A 21 -16.64 -15.57 -11.49
C VAL A 21 -16.44 -17.00 -10.97
N PRO A 22 -15.87 -17.93 -11.77
CA PRO A 22 -15.61 -19.28 -11.30
C PRO A 22 -14.59 -19.26 -10.15
N GLU A 23 -14.73 -20.19 -9.20
CA GLU A 23 -13.69 -20.43 -8.21
C GLU A 23 -12.41 -20.88 -8.92
N LEU A 24 -11.35 -20.09 -8.79
CA LEU A 24 -10.04 -20.33 -9.37
C LEU A 24 -9.03 -20.49 -8.23
N GLU A 25 -8.03 -21.36 -8.43
CA GLU A 25 -6.90 -21.39 -7.50
C GLU A 25 -6.20 -20.02 -7.49
N GLU A 26 -5.95 -19.51 -6.30
CA GLU A 26 -5.32 -18.21 -6.11
C GLU A 26 -3.93 -18.20 -6.76
N THR A 27 -3.81 -17.43 -7.84
CA THR A 27 -2.53 -17.23 -8.52
C THR A 27 -1.85 -16.00 -7.90
N TYR A 28 -1.04 -16.23 -6.87
CA TYR A 28 -0.28 -15.16 -6.20
C TYR A 28 0.74 -14.49 -7.13
N TYR A 29 1.30 -15.26 -8.05
CA TYR A 29 2.21 -14.79 -9.08
C TYR A 29 1.89 -15.52 -10.38
N ILE A 30 1.79 -14.75 -11.47
CA ILE A 30 1.65 -15.30 -12.83
C ILE A 30 2.99 -15.93 -13.30
N VAL A 31 4.07 -15.65 -12.58
CA VAL A 31 5.44 -16.11 -12.86
C VAL A 31 5.87 -17.20 -11.87
N ASP A 32 6.77 -18.07 -12.30
CA ASP A 32 7.32 -19.14 -11.46
C ASP A 32 7.88 -18.61 -10.14
N ASN A 33 7.65 -19.36 -9.06
CA ASN A 33 8.24 -19.08 -7.75
C ASN A 33 9.76 -19.24 -7.82
N LEU A 34 10.45 -18.12 -8.03
CA LEU A 34 11.91 -18.06 -8.04
C LEU A 34 12.40 -17.56 -6.68
N ASN A 35 13.26 -18.34 -6.04
CA ASN A 35 13.97 -17.90 -4.84
C ASN A 35 14.96 -16.80 -5.22
N ARG A 36 14.54 -15.54 -5.10
CA ARG A 36 15.37 -14.37 -5.33
C ARG A 36 15.94 -13.90 -3.99
N THR A 37 17.24 -14.06 -3.80
CA THR A 37 17.98 -13.43 -2.72
C THR A 37 18.68 -12.18 -3.24
N ARG A 38 18.83 -11.16 -2.38
CA ARG A 38 19.69 -10.00 -2.63
C ARG A 38 21.01 -10.25 -1.90
N GLU A 39 22.13 -10.02 -2.57
CA GLU A 39 23.44 -10.02 -1.93
C GLU A 39 23.53 -8.92 -0.85
N ASP A 40 24.26 -9.21 0.22
CA ASP A 40 24.43 -8.26 1.32
C ASP A 40 25.54 -7.26 1.01
N GLU A 41 25.26 -6.35 0.09
CA GLU A 41 26.18 -5.31 -0.37
C GLU A 41 25.67 -3.92 0.00
N GLU A 42 26.61 -3.01 0.29
CA GLU A 42 26.33 -1.60 0.54
C GLU A 42 26.11 -0.88 -0.79
N GLU A 43 24.98 -0.17 -0.89
CA GLU A 43 24.64 0.66 -2.04
C GLU A 43 24.63 2.13 -1.65
N LYS A 44 25.16 2.98 -2.53
CA LYS A 44 25.15 4.43 -2.29
C LYS A 44 23.71 4.95 -2.33
N THR A 45 23.31 5.63 -1.27
CA THR A 45 22.01 6.30 -1.21
C THR A 45 22.15 7.78 -1.57
N GLU A 46 21.15 8.32 -2.28
CA GLU A 46 21.06 9.75 -2.62
C GLU A 46 19.79 10.34 -1.99
N PRO A 47 19.86 10.81 -0.73
CA PRO A 47 18.68 11.28 0.02
C PRO A 47 17.94 12.44 -0.66
N GLY A 48 18.65 13.28 -1.42
CA GLY A 48 18.08 14.43 -2.12
C GLY A 48 16.92 14.09 -3.07
N LYS A 49 16.88 12.87 -3.62
CA LYS A 49 15.76 12.41 -4.47
C LYS A 49 14.45 12.28 -3.71
N ILE A 50 14.51 11.87 -2.44
CA ILE A 50 13.34 11.68 -1.57
C ILE A 50 12.91 13.03 -1.00
N LEU A 51 13.87 13.81 -0.50
CA LEU A 51 13.61 15.08 0.18
C LEU A 51 13.02 16.16 -0.74
N ARG A 52 13.29 16.11 -2.05
CA ARG A 52 12.76 17.08 -3.03
C ARG A 52 11.24 17.25 -2.99
N ASN A 53 10.51 16.18 -2.69
CA ASN A 53 9.05 16.18 -2.71
C ASN A 53 8.44 16.12 -1.29
N ALA A 54 9.27 16.10 -0.25
CA ALA A 54 8.83 15.96 1.14
C ALA A 54 8.69 17.35 1.79
N PRO A 55 7.77 17.51 2.76
CA PRO A 55 7.77 18.67 3.64
C PRO A 55 9.01 18.62 4.55
N VAL A 56 9.98 19.51 4.30
CA VAL A 56 11.24 19.55 5.05
C VAL A 56 11.44 20.88 5.77
N ASP A 57 12.18 20.85 6.87
CA ASP A 57 12.66 22.06 7.56
C ASP A 57 13.95 22.61 6.92
N ASP A 58 14.47 23.71 7.47
CA ASP A 58 15.68 24.39 6.98
C ASP A 58 16.95 23.52 7.10
N ASP A 59 16.93 22.51 7.98
CA ASP A 59 18.01 21.55 8.21
C ASP A 59 17.86 20.28 7.32
N GLY A 60 16.79 20.17 6.54
CA GLY A 60 16.52 19.07 5.63
C GLY A 60 15.86 17.84 6.26
N ASN A 61 15.27 17.97 7.45
CA ASN A 61 14.53 16.89 8.11
C ASN A 61 13.07 16.88 7.68
N ILE A 62 12.46 15.69 7.62
CA ILE A 62 11.04 15.54 7.28
C ILE A 62 10.17 15.97 8.47
N VAL A 63 9.24 16.89 8.24
CA VAL A 63 8.31 17.39 9.25
C VAL A 63 7.00 16.60 9.20
N VAL A 64 6.59 16.07 10.36
CA VAL A 64 5.35 15.28 10.51
C VAL A 64 4.57 15.73 11.74
N GLU A 65 3.26 15.51 11.73
CA GLU A 65 2.42 15.72 12.91
C GLU A 65 2.79 14.72 14.00
N ARG A 66 2.84 15.20 15.24
CA ARG A 66 3.06 14.34 16.39
C ARG A 66 1.78 13.54 16.68
N GLY A 67 1.83 12.23 16.48
CA GLY A 67 0.75 11.34 16.88
C GLY A 67 0.51 11.39 18.39
N GLU A 68 -0.74 11.61 18.80
CA GLU A 68 -1.19 11.45 20.17
C GLU A 68 -1.85 10.07 20.35
N TRP A 69 -1.73 9.48 21.53
CA TRP A 69 -2.40 8.21 21.84
C TRP A 69 -3.90 8.47 22.01
N THR A 70 -4.72 7.84 21.17
CA THR A 70 -6.18 7.84 21.33
C THR A 70 -6.58 6.78 22.37
N GLN A 71 -7.36 7.17 23.38
CA GLN A 71 -8.04 6.24 24.30
C GLN A 71 -9.38 5.77 23.72
#